data_AF-A0A3D4YRA1-F1
#
_entry.id   AF-A0A3D4YRA1-F1
#
_cell.length_a   1.000
_cell.length_b   1.000
_cell.length_c   1.000
_cell.angle_alpha   90.00
_cell.angle_beta   90.00
_cell.angle_gamma   90.00
#
_symmetry.space_group_name_H-M   'P 1'
#
loop_
_entity.id
_entity.type
_entity.pdbx_description
1 polymer ?
#
loop_
_entity_poly.entity_id
_entity_poly.type
_entity_poly.pdbx_seq_one_letter_code
_entity_poly.pdbx_strand_id
1 'polypeptide(L)' 'MTFEKSIRRLDEIMAALEGEQVGLDASLKLFEEGIELLRAASTELDKAETKVQMLLEKSDGGFELREMDL' A
#
# COMPACT_ATOMS: atom_id res chain seq x y z
N MET A 1 6.91 4.39 6.56
CA MET A 1 7.43 3.33 5.67
C MET A 1 7.30 3.82 4.23
N THR A 2 8.11 3.31 3.31
CA THR A 2 7.92 3.53 1.86
C THR A 2 7.24 2.31 1.26
N PHE A 3 6.63 2.46 0.09
CA PHE A 3 5.96 1.38 -0.61
C PHE A 3 6.85 0.14 -0.76
N GLU A 4 8.10 0.32 -1.20
CA GLU A 4 9.05 -0.78 -1.42
C GLU A 4 9.41 -1.48 -0.11
N LYS A 5 9.46 -0.75 1.01
CA LYS A 5 9.68 -1.34 2.33
C LYS A 5 8.46 -2.15 2.76
N SER A 6 7.24 -1.70 2.46
CA SER A 6 6.01 -2.44 2.74
C SER A 6 5.95 -3.75 1.97
N ILE A 7 6.29 -3.72 0.67
CA ILE A 7 6.34 -4.91 -0.17
C ILE A 7 7.41 -5.89 0.32
N ARG A 8 8.63 -5.42 0.59
CA ARG A 8 9.69 -6.30 1.12
C ARG A 8 9.27 -6.97 2.43
N ARG A 9 8.61 -6.22 3.33
CA ARG A 9 8.15 -6.77 4.61
C ARG A 9 7.03 -7.79 4.43
N LEU A 10 6.12 -7.57 3.47
CA LEU A 10 5.09 -8.56 3.11
C LEU A 10 5.72 -9.87 2.62
N ASP A 11 6.77 -9.80 1.79
CA ASP A 11 7.49 -11.00 1.33
C ASP A 11 8.12 -11.77 2.51
N GLU A 12 8.73 -11.06 3.47
CA GLU A 12 9.27 -11.65 4.70
C GLU A 12 8.19 -12.32 5.56
N ILE A 13 7.03 -11.68 5.67
CA ILE A 13 5.88 -12.23 6.40
C ILE A 13 5.37 -13.50 5.72
N MET A 14 5.24 -13.49 4.39
CA MET A 14 4.83 -14.67 3.63
C MET A 14 5.81 -15.84 3.82
N ALA A 15 7.11 -15.58 3.69
CA ALA A 15 8.14 -16.59 3.92
C ALA A 15 8.12 -17.14 5.36
N ALA A 16 7.83 -16.28 6.35
CA ALA A 16 7.68 -16.71 7.74
C ALA A 16 6.44 -17.61 7.91
N LEU A 17 5.29 -17.24 7.33
CA LEU A 17 4.05 -18.00 7.43
C LEU A 17 4.11 -19.35 6.71
N GLU A 18 4.93 -19.49 5.67
CA GLU A 18 5.19 -20.76 4.98
C GLU A 18 6.09 -21.72 5.78
N GLY A 19 6.78 -21.23 6.82
CA GLY A 19 7.64 -22.03 7.66
C GLY A 19 6.86 -22.95 8.61
N GLU A 20 7.28 -24.22 8.71
CA GLU A 20 6.63 -25.27 9.51
C GLU A 20 6.57 -25.01 11.04
N GLN A 21 7.23 -23.96 11.55
CA GLN A 21 7.41 -23.71 12.99
C GLN A 21 6.70 -22.46 13.52
N VAL A 22 5.92 -21.73 12.70
CA VAL A 22 5.18 -20.57 13.20
C VAL A 22 3.95 -21.04 14.00
N GLY A 23 3.98 -20.81 15.31
CA GLY A 23 2.84 -21.06 16.18
C GLY A 23 1.69 -20.09 15.94
N LEU A 24 0.46 -20.50 16.28
CA LEU A 24 -0.79 -19.76 16.01
C LEU A 24 -0.75 -18.28 16.42
N ASP A 25 -0.25 -17.96 17.62
CA ASP A 25 -0.17 -16.57 18.11
C ASP A 25 0.76 -15.71 17.23
N ALA A 26 1.87 -16.28 16.78
CA ALA A 26 2.79 -15.62 15.86
C ALA A 26 2.18 -15.47 14.46
N SER A 27 1.46 -16.49 13.96
CA SER A 27 0.74 -16.41 12.69
C SER A 27 -0.29 -15.28 12.69
N LEU A 28 -1.05 -15.12 13.77
CA LEU A 28 -2.07 -14.08 13.90
C LEU A 28 -1.44 -12.68 13.89
N LYS A 29 -0.33 -12.49 14.61
CA LYS A 29 0.42 -11.21 14.61
C LYS A 29 0.99 -10.87 13.25
N LEU A 30 1.59 -11.84 12.57
CA LEU A 30 2.12 -11.67 11.21
C LEU A 30 1.02 -11.34 10.21
N PHE A 31 -0.15 -11.96 10.35
CA PHE A 31 -1.31 -11.68 9.51
C PHE A 31 -1.84 -10.25 9.73
N GLU A 32 -1.99 -9.83 11.00
CA GLU A 32 -2.40 -8.46 11.34
C GLU A 32 -1.40 -7.43 10.80
N GLU A 33 -0.10 -7.66 10.97
CA GLU A 33 0.96 -6.84 10.40
C GLU A 33 0.83 -6.75 8.87
N GLY A 34 0.61 -7.90 8.19
CA GLY A 34 0.41 -7.95 6.76
C GLY A 34 -0.77 -7.10 6.27
N ILE A 35 -1.91 -7.12 6.97
CA ILE A 35 -3.07 -6.30 6.63
C ILE A 35 -2.76 -4.80 6.72
N GLU A 36 -2.08 -4.38 7.78
CA GLU A 36 -1.72 -2.97 7.97
C GLU A 36 -0.71 -2.49 6.91
N LEU A 37 0.24 -3.35 6.54
CA LEU A 37 1.18 -3.08 5.45
C LEU A 37 0.48 -2.93 4.11
N LEU A 38 -0.50 -3.79 3.82
CA LEU A 38 -1.28 -3.75 2.58
C LEU A 38 -2.09 -2.44 2.48
N ARG A 39 -2.72 -2.03 3.59
CA ARG A 39 -3.47 -0.75 3.68
C ARG A 39 -2.57 0.45 3.44
N ALA A 40 -1.39 0.45 4.07
CA ALA A 40 -0.42 1.52 3.91
C ALA A 40 0.10 1.60 2.46
N ALA A 41 0.41 0.45 1.86
CA ALA A 41 0.88 0.36 0.47
C ALA A 41 -0.19 0.85 -0.53
N SER A 42 -1.45 0.45 -0.34
CA SER A 42 -2.57 0.96 -1.15
C SER A 42 -2.69 2.47 -1.06
N THR A 43 -2.65 3.02 0.15
CA THR A 43 -2.75 4.48 0.37
C THR A 43 -1.61 5.24 -0.31
N GLU A 44 -0.41 4.66 -0.37
CA GLU A 44 0.74 5.27 -1.04
C GLU A 44 0.59 5.22 -2.58
N LEU A 45 0.06 4.12 -3.11
CA LEU A 45 -0.27 4.00 -4.54
C LEU A 45 -1.36 4.99 -4.96
N ASP A 46 -2.43 5.14 -4.19
CA ASP A 46 -3.52 6.08 -4.50
C ASP A 46 -3.00 7.52 -4.59
N LYS A 47 -2.09 7.89 -3.68
CA LYS A 47 -1.42 9.20 -3.70
C LYS A 47 -0.55 9.38 -4.94
N ALA A 48 0.18 8.33 -5.33
CA ALA A 48 1.01 8.35 -6.53
C ALA A 48 0.15 8.49 -7.79
N GLU A 49 -0.95 7.75 -7.90
CA GLU A 49 -1.90 7.82 -9.00
C GLU A 49 -2.52 9.22 -9.10
N THR A 50 -3.02 9.76 -7.99
CA THR A 50 -3.58 11.12 -7.94
C THR A 50 -2.56 12.15 -8.41
N LYS A 51 -1.28 12.01 -8.01
CA LYS A 51 -0.21 12.90 -8.45
C LYS A 51 0.08 12.78 -9.94
N VAL A 52 0.11 11.58 -10.49
CA VAL A 52 0.27 11.35 -11.93
C VAL A 52 -0.88 12.00 -12.69
N GLN A 53 -2.11 11.79 -12.25
CA GLN A 53 -3.30 12.38 -12.86
C GLN A 53 -3.21 13.92 -12.89
N MET A 54 -2.90 14.56 -11.76
CA MET A 54 -2.74 16.02 -11.71
C MET A 54 -1.63 16.54 -12.64
N LEU A 55 -0.57 15.76 -12.87
CA LEU A 55 0.51 16.16 -13.79
C LEU A 55 0.09 16.03 -15.25
N LEU A 56 -0.71 15.00 -15.59
CA LEU A 56 -1.26 14.82 -16.93
C LEU A 56 -2.27 15.93 -17.26
N GLU A 57 -3.19 16.25 -16.35
CA GLU A 57 -4.16 17.34 -16.50
C GLU A 57 -3.47 18.70 -16.72
N LYS A 58 -2.39 18.98 -15.97
CA LYS A 58 -1.58 20.19 -16.15
C LYS A 58 -0.84 20.24 -17.48
N SER A 59 -0.47 19.08 -18.02
CA SER A 59 0.28 18.99 -19.29
C SER A 59 -0.62 19.17 -20.50
N ASP A 60 -1.91 18.82 -20.39
CA ASP A 60 -2.91 18.95 -21.46
C ASP A 60 -3.66 20.30 -21.44
N GLY A 61 -3.33 21.20 -20.50
CA GLY A 61 -3.91 22.55 -20.42
C GLY A 61 -5.38 22.62 -20.00
N GLY A 62 -6.02 21.49 -19.74
CA GLY A 62 -7.39 21.39 -19.22
C GLY A 62 -7.40 21.32 -17.69
N PHE A 63 -7.75 22.43 -17.03
CA PHE A 63 -8.16 22.40 -15.62
C PHE A 63 -9.60 21.87 -15.57
N GLU A 64 -9.80 20.63 -15.13
CA GLU A 64 -11.12 20.22 -14.62
C GLU A 64 -11.11 20.34 -13.10
N LEU A 65 -11.94 21.26 -12.60
CA LEU A 65 -12.28 21.35 -11.19
C LEU A 65 -12.96 20.04 -10.79
N ARG A 66 -12.20 19.12 -10.18
CA ARG A 66 -12.83 18.08 -9.36
C ARG A 66 -13.42 18.76 -8.13
N GLU A 67 -14.74 18.91 -8.13
CA GLU A 67 -15.50 19.13 -6.90
C GLU A 67 -15.06 18.03 -5.93
N MET A 68 -14.35 18.42 -4.87
CA MET A 68 -14.18 17.53 -3.72
C MET A 68 -15.57 17.42 -3.11
N ASP A 69 -16.24 16.30 -3.36
CA ASP A 69 -17.48 15.95 -2.69
C ASP A 69 -17.28 16.10 -1.17
N LEU A 70 -17.99 17.07 -0.59
CA LEU A 70 -18.11 17.34 0.84
C LEU A 70 -19.02 16.31 1.52
#